data_AF-A0A218ZQ10-F1
#
_entry.id   AF-A0A218ZQ10-F1
#
_cell.length_a   1.000
_cell.length_b   1.000
_cell.length_c   1.000
_cell.angle_alpha   90.00
_cell.angle_beta   90.00
_cell.angle_gamma   90.00
#
_symmetry.space_group_name_H-M   'P 1'
#
loop_
_entity.id
_entity.type
_entity.pdbx_description
1 polymer ?
#
loop_
_entity_poly.entity_id
_entity_poly.type
_entity_poly.pdbx_seq_one_letter_code
_entity_poly.pdbx_strand_id
1 'polypeptide(L)'
;MVFQGGLPDNGEIINFEIEEEPKWVKVKLEDGSVIQIKMEIVAIMKGGNDPNTGLPVYMVQATNIIRMNQVPKELIKKNPAKEKGADGTLYR
;
A
#
# COMPACT_ATOMS: atom_id res chain seq x y z
N MET A 1 11.37 -9.85 12.03
CA MET A 1 10.34 -10.84 11.65
C MET A 1 9.11 -10.07 11.22
N VAL A 2 8.68 -10.21 9.98
CA VAL A 2 7.35 -9.73 9.57
C VAL A 2 6.40 -10.84 9.95
N PHE A 3 5.49 -10.61 10.90
CA PHE A 3 4.44 -11.57 11.19
C PHE A 3 3.49 -11.59 9.99
N GLN A 4 3.81 -12.43 9.01
CA GLN A 4 2.92 -12.81 7.91
C GLN A 4 2.05 -13.99 8.36
N GLY A 5 1.52 -13.92 9.58
CA GLY A 5 0.53 -14.84 10.12
C GLY A 5 -0.83 -14.17 10.03
N GLY A 6 -1.83 -14.90 9.56
CA GLY A 6 -3.22 -14.44 9.58
C GLY A 6 -3.65 -13.99 10.98
N LEU A 7 -4.73 -13.23 11.01
CA LEU A 7 -5.34 -12.69 12.23
C LEU A 7 -5.53 -13.83 13.26
N PRO A 8 -5.16 -13.65 14.54
CA PRO A 8 -5.40 -14.67 15.56
C PRO A 8 -6.90 -14.90 15.75
N ASP A 9 -7.31 -16.17 15.86
CA ASP A 9 -8.71 -16.63 15.86
C ASP A 9 -9.59 -16.05 16.98
N ASN A 10 -8.96 -15.48 18.00
CA ASN A 10 -9.56 -15.00 19.24
C ASN A 10 -9.56 -13.46 19.36
N GLY A 11 -9.18 -12.73 18.30
CA GLY A 11 -9.33 -11.27 18.22
C GLY A 11 -10.65 -10.85 17.56
N GLU A 12 -11.27 -9.78 18.05
CA GLU A 12 -12.44 -9.18 17.40
C GLU A 12 -12.01 -8.03 16.49
N ILE A 13 -12.44 -8.05 15.22
CA ILE A 13 -12.28 -6.90 14.31
C ILE A 13 -13.23 -5.80 14.78
N ILE A 14 -12.68 -4.60 15.00
CA ILE A 14 -13.45 -3.44 15.44
C ILE A 14 -13.58 -2.41 14.32
N ASN A 15 -14.70 -1.71 14.32
CA ASN A 15 -14.87 -0.53 13.48
C ASN A 15 -14.00 0.61 13.98
N PHE A 16 -13.52 1.43 13.06
CA PHE A 16 -12.73 2.61 13.36
C PHE A 16 -13.10 3.71 12.37
N GLU A 17 -12.85 4.95 12.79
CA GLU A 17 -12.91 6.12 11.95
C GLU A 17 -11.51 6.74 11.90
N ILE A 18 -11.15 7.28 10.74
CA ILE A 18 -9.87 7.97 10.56
C ILE A 18 -10.12 9.45 10.86
N GLU A 19 -9.58 9.95 11.97
CA GLU A 19 -9.68 11.37 12.33
C GLU A 19 -8.86 12.27 11.39
N GLU A 20 -7.71 11.78 10.94
CA GLU A 20 -6.82 12.49 10.02
C GLU A 20 -6.38 11.58 8.87
N GLU A 21 -6.66 11.99 7.63
CA GLU A 21 -6.24 11.22 6.47
C GLU A 21 -4.71 11.12 6.37
N PRO A 22 -4.16 9.91 6.14
CA PRO A 22 -2.73 9.74 5.92
C PRO A 22 -2.21 10.57 4.75
N LYS A 23 -1.15 11.34 5.01
CA LYS A 23 -0.52 12.20 3.99
C LYS A 23 0.39 11.38 3.07
N TRP A 24 0.48 11.80 1.81
CA TRP A 24 1.45 11.25 0.86
C TRP A 24 2.86 11.72 1.20
N VAL A 25 3.76 10.77 1.44
CA VAL A 25 5.20 11.01 1.53
C VAL A 25 5.77 10.99 0.11
N LYS A 26 6.46 12.07 -0.30
CA LYS A 26 7.20 12.12 -1.57
C LYS A 26 8.65 11.71 -1.32
N VAL A 27 9.15 10.74 -2.07
CA VAL A 27 10.55 10.33 -2.02
C VAL A 27 11.16 10.52 -3.41
N LYS A 28 12.25 11.28 -3.47
CA LYS A 28 13.06 11.44 -4.68
C LYS A 28 14.18 10.40 -4.64
N LEU A 29 14.28 9.60 -5.69
CA LEU A 29 15.30 8.58 -5.84
C LEU A 29 16.55 9.16 -6.52
N GLU A 30 17.69 8.48 -6.36
CA GLU A 30 18.97 8.90 -6.94
C GLU A 30 18.94 8.97 -8.47
N ASP A 31 18.13 8.13 -9.11
CA ASP A 31 17.92 8.13 -10.56
C ASP A 31 17.04 9.28 -11.07
N GLY A 32 16.53 10.13 -10.17
CA GLY A 32 15.66 11.25 -10.50
C GLY A 32 14.16 10.93 -10.49
N SER A 33 13.77 9.67 -10.29
CA SER A 33 12.36 9.28 -10.13
C SER A 33 11.77 9.84 -8.84
N VAL A 34 10.46 10.05 -8.83
CA VAL A 34 9.71 10.45 -7.63
C VAL A 34 8.62 9.42 -7.37
N ILE A 35 8.68 8.80 -6.19
CA ILE A 35 7.61 7.93 -5.67
C ILE A 35 6.79 8.66 -4.62
N GLN A 36 5.52 8.28 -4.52
CA GLN A 36 4.68 8.69 -3.40
C GLN A 36 4.16 7.46 -2.66
N ILE A 37 4.20 7.54 -1.34
CA ILE A 37 3.82 6.46 -0.44
C ILE A 37 2.77 7.01 0.52
N LYS A 38 1.66 6.30 0.70
CA LYS A 38 0.61 6.61 1.68
C LYS A 38 0.25 5.33 2.42
N MET A 39 0.15 5.39 3.75
CA MET A 39 -0.34 4.27 4.55
C MET A 39 -1.87 4.20 4.48
N GLU A 40 -2.39 2.99 4.46
CA GLU A 40 -3.81 2.68 4.49
C GLU A 40 -4.07 1.66 5.60
N ILE A 41 -4.94 1.98 6.56
CA ILE A 41 -5.34 1.04 7.61
C ILE A 41 -6.46 0.17 7.03
N VAL A 42 -6.28 -1.15 7.10
CA VAL A 42 -7.22 -2.13 6.55
C VAL A 42 -8.13 -2.68 7.64
N ALA A 43 -7.56 -2.98 8.82
CA ALA A 43 -8.31 -3.51 9.94
C ALA A 43 -7.63 -3.16 11.27
N ILE A 44 -8.43 -3.00 12.31
CA ILE A 44 -7.98 -2.97 13.70
C ILE A 44 -8.68 -4.11 14.42
N MET A 45 -7.90 -4.87 15.20
CA MET A 45 -8.42 -5.96 16.02
C MET A 45 -8.10 -5.72 17.48
N LYS A 46 -9.03 -6.08 18.36
CA LYS A 46 -8.82 -6.12 19.80
C LYS A 46 -8.53 -7.56 20.24
N GLY A 47 -7.34 -7.79 20.78
CA GLY A 47 -6.86 -9.12 21.20
C GLY A 47 -7.05 -9.44 22.68
N GLY A 48 -7.73 -8.56 23.44
CA GLY A 48 -7.88 -8.66 24.89
C GLY A 48 -7.25 -7.47 25.62
N ASN A 49 -6.88 -7.67 26.87
CA ASN A 49 -6.26 -6.64 27.72
C ASN A 49 -4.93 -7.17 28.27
N ASP A 50 -3.95 -6.28 28.39
CA ASP A 50 -2.68 -6.56 29.04
C ASP A 50 -2.93 -6.93 30.52
N PRO A 51 -2.39 -8.04 31.04
CA PRO A 51 -2.72 -8.56 32.36
C PRO A 51 -2.16 -7.72 33.52
N ASN A 52 -1.15 -6.88 33.27
CA ASN A 52 -0.51 -6.09 34.32
C ASN A 52 -1.13 -4.69 34.43
N THR A 53 -1.54 -4.12 33.30
CA THR A 53 -2.05 -2.74 33.20
C THR A 53 -3.56 -2.68 32.98
N GLY A 54 -4.18 -3.76 32.53
CA GLY A 54 -5.59 -3.81 32.15
C GLY A 54 -5.90 -3.04 30.86
N LEU A 55 -4.91 -2.51 30.14
CA LEU A 55 -5.13 -1.75 28.91
C LEU A 55 -5.47 -2.68 27.74
N PRO A 56 -6.38 -2.28 26.83
CA PRO A 56 -6.70 -3.07 25.65
C PRO A 56 -5.48 -3.20 24.73
N VAL A 57 -5.26 -4.39 24.20
CA VAL A 57 -4.22 -4.67 23.21
C VAL A 57 -4.85 -4.67 21.82
N TYR A 58 -4.38 -3.79 20.96
CA TYR A 58 -4.82 -3.69 19.58
C TYR A 58 -3.75 -4.17 18.61
N MET A 59 -4.17 -4.90 17.59
CA MET A 59 -3.37 -5.24 16.42
C MET A 59 -3.88 -4.42 15.24
N VAL A 60 -2.96 -3.73 14.57
CA VAL A 60 -3.27 -2.91 13.40
C VAL A 60 -2.75 -3.59 12.16
N GLN A 61 -3.65 -3.87 11.21
CA GLN A 61 -3.27 -4.29 9.87
C GLN A 61 -3.30 -3.05 8.96
N ALA A 62 -2.14 -2.70 8.42
CA ALA A 62 -2.00 -1.59 7.49
C ALA A 62 -1.19 -2.02 6.27
N THR A 63 -1.44 -1.37 5.14
CA THR A 63 -0.71 -1.56 3.89
C THR A 63 -0.25 -0.21 3.34
N ASN A 64 0.77 -0.23 2.50
CA ASN A 64 1.24 0.97 1.82
C ASN A 64 0.66 1.03 0.41
N ILE A 65 0.05 2.15 0.06
CA ILE A 65 -0.27 2.52 -1.31
C ILE A 65 0.95 3.23 -1.87
N ILE A 66 1.55 2.65 -2.91
CA ILE A 66 2.74 3.19 -3.57
C ILE A 66 2.37 3.59 -4.99
N ARG A 67 2.71 4.81 -5.40
CA ARG A 67 2.56 5.27 -6.78
C ARG A 67 3.84 5.91 -7.30
N MET A 68 4.13 5.62 -8.56
CA MET A 68 5.18 6.30 -9.32
C MET A 68 4.63 7.64 -9.81
N ASN A 69 5.21 8.76 -9.35
CA ASN A 69 4.72 10.10 -9.65
C ASN A 69 5.48 10.73 -10.83
N GLN A 70 6.79 10.57 -10.87
CA GLN A 70 7.63 11.04 -11.97
C GLN A 70 8.71 10.01 -12.27
N VAL A 71 8.98 9.81 -13.56
CA VAL A 71 10.04 8.94 -14.07
C VAL A 71 10.80 9.70 -15.17
N PRO A 72 12.13 9.82 -15.07
CA PRO A 72 12.94 10.34 -16.16
C PRO A 72 12.71 9.56 -17.46
N LYS A 73 12.65 10.27 -18.60
CA LYS A 73 12.26 9.68 -19.90
C LYS A 73 13.21 8.59 -20.36
N GLU A 74 14.49 8.74 -20.04
CA GLU A 74 15.57 7.80 -20.31
C GLU A 74 15.39 6.45 -19.61
N LEU A 75 14.66 6.39 -18.49
CA LEU A 75 14.34 5.16 -17.79
C LEU A 75 13.10 4.45 -18.35
N ILE A 76 12.31 5.15 -19.18
CA ILE A 76 11.10 4.59 -19.79
C ILE A 76 11.51 3.71 -20.98
N LYS A 77 11.48 2.40 -20.78
CA LYS A 77 11.64 1.44 -21.89
C LYS A 77 10.40 1.47 -22.79
N LYS A 78 10.61 1.61 -24.10
CA LYS A 78 9.54 1.45 -25.09
C LYS A 78 9.02 0.02 -25.03
N ASN A 79 7.70 -0.14 -24.97
CA ASN A 79 7.07 -1.45 -24.99
C ASN A 79 7.12 -2.01 -26.43
N PRO A 80 7.83 -3.12 -26.70
CA PRO A 80 7.93 -3.69 -28.05
C PRO A 80 6.57 -4.17 -28.61
N ALA A 81 5.56 -4.36 -27.76
CA ALA A 81 4.21 -4.73 -28.18
C ALA A 81 3.47 -3.59 -28.94
N LYS A 82 3.86 -2.32 -28.76
CA LYS A 82 3.26 -1.19 -29.48
C LYS A 82 3.83 -0.97 -30.88
N GLU A 83 5.02 -1.50 -31.17
CA GLU A 83 5.67 -1.35 -32.48
C GLU A 83 5.21 -2.40 -33.50
N LYS A 84 4.57 -3.50 -33.05
CA LYS A 84 4.07 -4.58 -33.94
C LYS A 84 2.58 -4.49 -34.29
N GLY A 85 1.88 -3.41 -33.96
CA GLY A 85 0.42 -3.34 -34.07
C GLY A 85 -0.16 -2.08 -34.72
N ALA A 86 0.65 -1.27 -35.40
CA ALA A 86 0.17 -0.08 -36.12
C ALA A 86 -0.01 -0.30 -37.63
N ASP A 87 0.11 -1.54 -38.12
CA ASP A 87 -0.21 -1.93 -39.50
C ASP A 87 -1.05 -3.22 -39.48
N GLY A 88 -2.37 -3.09 -39.63
CA GLY A 88 -3.24 -4.24 -39.84
C GLY A 88 -4.64 -4.08 -39.25
N THR A 89 -5.49 -3.37 -40.00
CA THR A 89 -6.94 -3.56 -40.13
C THR A 89 -7.57 -4.78 -39.41
N LEU A 90 -8.69 -4.56 -38.72
CA LEU A 90 -10.03 -4.99 -39.18
C LEU A 90 -11.06 -4.83 -38.05
N TYR A 91 -12.06 -4.01 -38.35
CA TYR A 91 -13.42 -4.25 -37.88
C TYR A 91 -13.83 -5.67 -38.24
N ARG A 92 -14.34 -6.43 -37.27
CA ARG A 92 -15.47 -7.36 -37.40
C ARG A 92 -15.97 -7.78 -36.04
#